data_AF-A0AAE1YZ12-F1
#
_entry.id   AF-A0AAE1YZ12-F1
#
_cell.length_a   1.000
_cell.length_b   1.000
_cell.length_c   1.000
_cell.angle_alpha   90.00
_cell.angle_beta   90.00
_cell.angle_gamma   90.00
#
_symmetry.space_group_name_H-M   'P 1'
#
loop_
_entity.id
_entity.type
_entity.pdbx_description
1 polymer ?
#
loop_
_entity_poly.entity_id
_entity_poly.type
_entity_poly.pdbx_seq_one_letter_code
_entity_poly.pdbx_strand_id
1 'polypeptide(L)'
;MGKMLSLTEEKTEQVKIPDAIWKQSEDVHLMVIGRVLSRKWVNFEALKIGLIRMLNPGKGMTVRSLNDERFLIAFNHRIDKRRAIEGGPWIFDKQLIVLNTIDRGDNPLDICLDKCAFTVFIHDIPYSQRTHEMARHIGQSLGEM
;
A
#
# COMPACT_ATOMS: atom_id res chain seq x y z
N MET A 1 -10.24 7.58 46.55
CA MET A 1 -8.96 7.90 45.87
C MET A 1 -8.64 6.75 44.91
N GLY A 2 -9.04 6.88 43.64
CA GLY A 2 -8.80 5.84 42.63
C GLY A 2 -7.37 5.94 42.08
N LYS A 3 -6.60 4.86 42.22
CA LYS A 3 -5.30 4.75 41.55
C LYS A 3 -5.53 4.55 40.05
N MET A 4 -5.05 5.52 39.28
CA MET A 4 -4.98 5.47 37.82
C MET A 4 -3.88 4.46 37.44
N LEU A 5 -4.27 3.32 36.87
CA LEU A 5 -3.34 2.34 36.33
C LEU A 5 -2.82 2.90 35.00
N SER A 6 -1.55 3.28 34.96
CA SER A 6 -0.83 3.66 33.75
C SER A 6 -0.65 2.43 32.87
N LEU A 7 -1.25 2.43 31.68
CA LEU A 7 -0.97 1.44 30.65
C LEU A 7 0.48 1.60 30.20
N THR A 8 1.29 0.60 30.51
CA THR A 8 2.64 0.39 29.97
C THR A 8 2.59 0.38 28.45
N GLU A 9 3.41 1.24 27.83
CA GLU A 9 3.74 1.17 26.40
C GLU A 9 4.40 -0.18 26.12
N GLU A 10 3.61 -1.12 25.61
CA GLU A 10 4.11 -2.37 25.06
C GLU A 10 4.80 -2.06 23.74
N LYS A 11 6.11 -1.78 23.80
CA LYS A 11 6.98 -1.74 22.62
C LYS A 11 7.00 -3.14 22.03
N THR A 12 6.19 -3.36 21.00
CA THR A 12 6.24 -4.55 20.18
C THR A 12 7.63 -4.61 19.51
N GLU A 13 8.47 -5.56 19.95
CA GLU A 13 9.75 -5.83 19.31
C GLU A 13 9.50 -6.21 17.85
N GLN A 14 9.89 -5.31 16.95
CA GLN A 14 9.85 -5.55 15.52
C GLN A 14 10.98 -6.51 15.17
N VAL A 15 10.62 -7.75 14.85
CA VAL A 15 11.57 -8.72 14.29
C VAL A 15 11.96 -8.24 12.89
N LYS A 16 13.14 -7.61 12.79
CA LYS A 16 13.76 -7.25 11.51
C LYS A 16 14.08 -8.53 10.76
N ILE A 17 13.39 -8.75 9.64
CA ILE A 17 13.65 -9.90 8.79
C ILE A 17 14.92 -9.63 7.97
N PRO A 18 15.92 -10.54 7.95
CA PRO A 18 17.11 -10.36 7.13
C PRO A 18 16.78 -10.28 5.64
N ASP A 19 17.48 -9.38 4.92
CA ASP A 19 17.30 -9.11 3.48
C ASP A 19 17.38 -10.35 2.57
N ALA A 20 17.90 -11.47 3.08
CA ALA A 20 18.06 -12.73 2.37
C ALA A 20 16.74 -13.46 2.07
N ILE A 21 15.65 -13.19 2.81
CA ILE A 21 14.42 -14.01 2.72
C ILE A 21 13.65 -13.78 1.41
N TRP A 22 13.53 -12.54 0.94
CA TRP A 22 12.83 -12.24 -0.33
C TRP A 22 13.72 -12.43 -1.55
N LYS A 23 15.05 -12.33 -1.42
CA LYS A 23 16.00 -12.51 -2.53
C LYS A 23 16.02 -13.95 -3.09
N GLN A 24 15.64 -14.94 -2.29
CA GLN A 24 15.62 -16.36 -2.69
C GLN A 24 14.21 -16.89 -3.00
N SER A 25 13.17 -16.05 -2.91
CA SER A 25 11.81 -16.51 -3.16
C SER A 25 11.56 -16.67 -4.67
N GLU A 26 11.15 -17.86 -5.12
CA GLU A 26 10.72 -18.07 -6.50
C GLU A 26 9.45 -17.25 -6.86
N ASP A 27 8.73 -16.82 -5.82
CA ASP A 27 7.45 -16.12 -5.88
C ASP A 27 7.55 -14.60 -5.73
N VAL A 28 8.73 -13.98 -5.92
CA VAL A 28 8.86 -12.49 -5.93
C VAL A 28 7.82 -11.84 -6.86
N HIS A 29 7.51 -12.50 -7.97
CA HIS A 29 6.51 -12.04 -8.93
C HIS A 29 5.07 -11.93 -8.36
N LEU A 30 4.78 -12.55 -7.21
CA LEU A 30 3.52 -12.43 -6.46
C LEU A 30 3.61 -11.47 -5.27
N MET A 31 4.78 -10.87 -5.03
CA MET A 31 4.99 -9.92 -3.95
C MET A 31 4.75 -8.48 -4.41
N VAL A 32 4.37 -7.66 -3.43
CA VAL A 32 4.13 -6.22 -3.52
C VAL A 32 4.73 -5.58 -2.27
N ILE A 33 5.43 -4.46 -2.45
CA ILE A 33 5.89 -3.63 -1.34
C ILE A 33 4.87 -2.51 -1.11
N GLY A 34 4.62 -2.19 0.16
CA GLY A 34 3.73 -1.10 0.54
C GLY A 34 4.30 -0.21 1.62
N ARG A 35 3.81 1.03 1.66
CA ARG A 35 4.10 2.04 2.68
C ARG A 35 2.82 2.80 3.03
N VAL A 36 2.62 3.09 4.31
CA VAL A 36 1.58 4.02 4.76
C VAL A 36 2.18 5.42 4.81
N LEU A 37 1.61 6.39 4.07
CA LEU A 37 2.02 7.79 4.13
C LEU A 37 1.41 8.44 5.37
N SER A 38 2.10 8.27 6.50
CA SER A 38 1.69 8.75 7.81
C SER A 38 2.79 9.59 8.45
N ARG A 39 2.40 10.64 9.18
CA ARG A 39 3.29 11.37 10.10
C ARG A 39 3.28 10.79 11.53
N LYS A 40 2.40 9.83 11.78
CA LYS A 40 2.18 9.19 13.09
C LYS A 40 2.54 7.72 13.02
N TRP A 41 2.81 7.13 14.18
CA TRP A 41 2.97 5.69 14.29
C TRP A 41 1.69 4.96 13.85
N VAL A 42 1.85 3.88 13.09
CA VAL A 42 0.76 3.03 12.60
C VAL A 42 0.86 1.68 13.30
N ASN A 43 -0.23 1.24 13.92
CA ASN A 43 -0.28 -0.11 14.49
C ASN A 43 -0.29 -1.15 13.36
N PHE A 44 0.78 -1.93 13.26
CA PHE A 44 0.98 -2.88 12.17
C PHE A 44 -0.06 -4.01 12.15
N GLU A 45 -0.48 -4.53 13.30
CA GLU A 45 -1.51 -5.57 13.34
C GLU A 45 -2.88 -5.04 12.88
N ALA A 46 -3.22 -3.81 13.26
CA ALA A 46 -4.42 -3.15 12.75
C ALA A 46 -4.34 -2.93 11.22
N LEU A 47 -3.20 -2.47 10.72
CA LEU A 47 -2.93 -2.29 9.29
C LEU A 47 -3.10 -3.62 8.53
N LYS A 48 -2.49 -4.71 9.03
CA LYS A 48 -2.57 -6.04 8.43
C LYS A 48 -4.00 -6.54 8.31
N ILE A 49 -4.79 -6.42 9.38
CA ILE A 49 -6.22 -6.78 9.35
C ILE A 49 -6.98 -5.89 8.35
N GLY A 50 -6.68 -4.59 8.32
CA GLY A 50 -7.24 -3.63 7.38
C GLY A 50 -6.95 -4.01 5.92
N LEU A 51 -5.68 -4.31 5.60
CA LEU A 51 -5.24 -4.74 4.27
C LEU A 51 -5.99 -6.00 3.81
N ILE A 52 -6.10 -7.03 4.66
CA ILE A 52 -6.81 -8.28 4.31
C ILE A 52 -8.27 -8.00 3.95
N ARG A 53 -8.95 -7.14 4.72
CA ARG A 53 -10.35 -6.77 4.45
C ARG A 53 -10.49 -5.91 3.21
N MET A 54 -9.60 -4.95 3.04
CA MET A 54 -9.65 -3.96 1.95
C MET A 54 -9.33 -4.59 0.59
N LEU A 55 -8.30 -5.43 0.52
CA LEU A 55 -7.87 -6.07 -0.73
C LEU A 55 -8.68 -7.33 -1.05
N ASN A 56 -9.26 -7.97 -0.02
CA ASN A 56 -10.14 -9.14 -0.11
C ASN A 56 -9.68 -10.19 -1.15
N PRO A 57 -8.46 -10.76 -1.01
CA PRO A 57 -7.89 -11.65 -2.01
C PRO A 57 -8.66 -12.98 -2.07
N GLY A 58 -9.01 -13.42 -3.28
CA GLY A 58 -9.78 -14.65 -3.47
C GLY A 58 -9.01 -15.93 -3.11
N LYS A 59 -7.67 -15.93 -3.23
CA LYS A 59 -6.81 -17.06 -2.87
C LYS A 59 -5.99 -16.83 -1.60
N GLY A 60 -6.25 -15.73 -0.89
CA GLY A 60 -5.50 -15.34 0.30
C GLY A 60 -4.21 -14.58 0.00
N MET A 61 -3.66 -13.99 1.06
CA MET A 61 -2.39 -13.27 1.04
C MET A 61 -1.78 -13.28 2.45
N THR A 62 -0.49 -12.99 2.53
CA THR A 62 0.18 -12.72 3.82
C THR A 62 0.77 -11.32 3.81
N VAL A 63 0.79 -10.67 4.98
CA VAL A 63 1.39 -9.35 5.17
C VAL A 63 2.49 -9.46 6.22
N ARG A 64 3.65 -8.89 5.94
CA ARG A 64 4.83 -8.90 6.82
C ARG A 64 5.43 -7.51 6.93
N SER A 65 5.85 -7.11 8.12
CA SER A 65 6.57 -5.84 8.30
C SER A 65 8.03 -6.01 7.84
N LEU A 66 8.56 -4.98 7.18
CA LEU A 66 9.99 -4.87 6.89
C LEU A 66 10.69 -3.93 7.88
N ASN A 67 10.04 -2.80 8.17
CA ASN A 67 10.47 -1.80 9.14
C ASN A 67 9.26 -0.95 9.55
N ASP A 68 9.50 0.15 10.29
CA ASP A 68 8.44 1.05 10.77
C ASP A 68 7.52 1.63 9.69
N GLU A 69 8.01 1.77 8.45
CA GLU A 69 7.29 2.45 7.37
C GLU A 69 6.84 1.51 6.24
N ARG A 70 7.50 0.35 6.09
CA ARG A 70 7.38 -0.52 4.93
C ARG A 70 6.91 -1.91 5.31
N PHE A 71 6.09 -2.50 4.46
CA PHE A 71 5.59 -3.86 4.61
C PHE A 71 5.52 -4.56 3.27
N LEU A 72 5.60 -5.89 3.30
CA LEU A 72 5.41 -6.76 2.14
C LEU A 72 4.03 -7.39 2.18
N ILE A 73 3.40 -7.49 1.02
CA ILE A 73 2.25 -8.35 0.77
C ILE A 73 2.69 -9.45 -0.20
N ALA A 74 2.54 -10.71 0.21
CA ALA A 74 2.71 -11.86 -0.67
C ALA A 74 1.33 -12.45 -0.99
N PHE A 75 0.93 -12.36 -2.26
CA PHE A 75 -0.34 -12.91 -2.73
C PHE A 75 -0.18 -14.37 -3.13
N ASN A 76 -1.24 -15.16 -2.97
CA ASN A 76 -1.25 -16.54 -3.45
C ASN A 76 -1.67 -16.66 -4.92
N HIS A 77 -2.07 -15.55 -5.56
CA HIS A 77 -2.56 -15.56 -6.93
C HIS A 77 -2.33 -14.23 -7.65
N ARG A 78 -1.91 -14.31 -8.92
CA ARG A 78 -1.53 -13.13 -9.72
C ARG A 78 -2.69 -12.17 -9.99
N ILE A 79 -3.93 -12.67 -10.07
CA ILE A 79 -5.12 -11.83 -10.25
C ILE A 79 -5.38 -10.96 -9.01
N ASP A 80 -5.18 -11.51 -7.81
CA ASP A 80 -5.37 -10.76 -6.56
C ASP A 80 -4.30 -9.67 -6.43
N LYS A 81 -3.03 -9.99 -6.74
CA LYS A 81 -1.95 -9.00 -6.85
C LYS A 81 -2.30 -7.88 -7.83
N ARG A 82 -2.73 -8.24 -9.04
CA ARG A 82 -3.07 -7.26 -10.08
C ARG A 82 -4.19 -6.33 -9.62
N ARG A 83 -5.26 -6.87 -9.04
CA ARG A 83 -6.37 -6.08 -8.48
C ARG A 83 -5.90 -5.15 -7.36
N ALA A 84 -4.99 -5.60 -6.52
CA ALA A 84 -4.42 -4.75 -5.48
C ALA A 84 -3.60 -3.60 -6.06
N ILE A 85 -2.82 -3.80 -7.12
CA ILE A 85 -2.05 -2.71 -7.75
C ILE A 85 -2.96 -1.75 -8.52
N GLU A 86 -3.86 -2.28 -9.36
CA GLU A 86 -4.72 -1.48 -10.25
C GLU A 86 -5.91 -0.83 -9.54
N GLY A 87 -6.35 -1.40 -8.41
CA GLY A 87 -7.53 -0.95 -7.66
C GLY A 87 -7.28 0.22 -6.73
N GLY A 88 -6.05 0.74 -6.65
CA GLY A 88 -5.71 1.90 -5.84
C GLY A 88 -6.40 3.20 -6.31
N PRO A 89 -6.34 4.27 -5.49
CA PRO A 89 -5.57 4.39 -4.25
C PRO A 89 -6.22 3.66 -3.07
N TRP A 90 -5.40 3.21 -2.13
CA TRP A 90 -5.87 2.53 -0.92
C TRP A 90 -5.75 3.43 0.30
N ILE A 91 -6.75 3.41 1.18
CA ILE A 91 -6.80 4.27 2.36
C ILE A 91 -6.99 3.41 3.61
N PHE A 92 -6.14 3.61 4.61
CA PHE A 92 -6.26 3.02 5.93
C PHE A 92 -6.20 4.12 6.98
N ASP A 93 -7.20 4.18 7.86
CA ASP A 93 -7.31 5.20 8.92
C ASP A 93 -7.06 6.65 8.42
N LYS A 94 -7.65 7.00 7.27
CA LYS A 94 -7.48 8.31 6.60
C LYS A 94 -6.05 8.60 6.12
N GLN A 95 -5.21 7.58 6.01
CA GLN A 95 -3.84 7.65 5.52
C GLN A 95 -3.72 6.87 4.21
N LEU A 96 -2.97 7.44 3.26
CA LEU A 96 -2.76 6.81 1.96
C LEU A 96 -1.81 5.63 2.09
N ILE A 97 -2.17 4.51 1.48
CA ILE A 97 -1.28 3.38 1.26
C ILE A 97 -0.79 3.42 -0.17
N VAL A 98 0.53 3.45 -0.32
CA VAL A 98 1.21 3.33 -1.62
C VAL A 98 1.68 1.89 -1.76
N LEU A 99 1.36 1.27 -2.90
CA LEU A 99 1.79 -0.09 -3.25
C LEU A 99 2.63 -0.04 -4.53
N ASN A 100 3.66 -0.88 -4.62
CA ASN A 100 4.46 -1.04 -5.83
C ASN A 100 4.90 -2.50 -6.03
N THR A 101 5.12 -2.89 -7.27
CA THR A 101 5.62 -4.22 -7.60
C THR A 101 7.11 -4.35 -7.27
N ILE A 102 7.55 -5.60 -7.09
CA ILE A 102 8.95 -5.94 -6.86
C ILE A 102 9.37 -6.83 -8.03
N ASP A 103 10.43 -6.45 -8.73
CA ASP A 103 11.01 -7.26 -9.80
C ASP A 103 12.15 -8.14 -9.28
N ARG A 104 12.54 -9.14 -10.08
CA ARG A 104 13.63 -10.04 -9.71
C ARG A 104 14.94 -9.27 -9.61
N GLY A 105 15.56 -9.32 -8.44
CA GLY A 105 16.83 -8.65 -8.16
C GLY A 105 16.67 -7.32 -7.43
N ASP A 106 15.46 -6.77 -7.34
CA ASP A 106 15.20 -5.56 -6.58
C ASP A 106 15.41 -5.77 -5.08
N ASN A 107 15.88 -4.71 -4.42
CA ASN A 107 15.81 -4.61 -2.98
C ASN A 107 14.49 -3.89 -2.60
N PRO A 108 13.55 -4.55 -1.89
CA PRO A 108 12.28 -3.93 -1.51
C PRO A 108 12.40 -2.65 -0.67
N LEU A 109 13.53 -2.47 0.01
CA LEU A 109 13.82 -1.27 0.79
C LEU A 109 14.18 -0.06 -0.08
N ASP A 110 14.72 -0.29 -1.28
CA ASP A 110 15.19 0.75 -2.20
C ASP A 110 14.11 1.19 -3.20
N ILE A 111 12.99 0.45 -3.28
CA ILE A 111 11.88 0.77 -4.17
C ILE A 111 11.21 2.08 -3.71
N CYS A 112 11.01 3.01 -4.65
CA CYS A 112 10.36 4.28 -4.38
C CYS A 112 8.84 4.09 -4.15
N LEU A 113 8.34 4.71 -3.08
CA LEU A 113 6.94 4.65 -2.62
C LEU A 113 6.44 6.05 -2.24
N ASP A 114 6.79 7.05 -3.05
CA ASP A 114 6.42 8.46 -2.90
C ASP A 114 5.28 8.88 -3.85
N LYS A 115 5.06 8.15 -4.94
CA LYS A 115 4.01 8.38 -5.93
C LYS A 115 2.93 7.31 -5.86
N CYS A 116 1.68 7.71 -6.08
CA CYS A 116 0.53 6.83 -6.16
C CYS A 116 -0.34 7.25 -7.36
N ALA A 117 -0.82 6.28 -8.14
CA ALA A 117 -1.75 6.55 -9.22
C ALA A 117 -3.15 6.78 -8.65
N PHE A 118 -3.82 7.83 -9.12
CA PHE A 118 -5.18 8.16 -8.75
C PHE A 118 -6.09 8.04 -9.96
N THR A 119 -7.22 7.33 -9.80
CA THR A 119 -8.32 7.44 -10.75
C THR A 119 -9.24 8.57 -10.31
N VAL A 120 -9.30 9.63 -11.10
CA VAL A 120 -10.15 10.79 -10.84
C VAL A 120 -11.39 10.74 -11.72
N PHE A 121 -12.56 10.81 -11.09
CA PHE A 121 -13.83 10.94 -11.79
C PHE A 121 -14.24 12.41 -11.76
N ILE A 122 -14.36 13.02 -12.94
CA ILE A 122 -14.74 14.42 -13.06
C ILE A 122 -16.24 14.48 -13.36
N HIS A 123 -16.98 15.16 -12.49
CA HIS A 123 -18.42 15.32 -12.62
C HIS A 123 -18.76 16.66 -13.28
N ASP A 124 -19.98 16.78 -13.79
CA ASP A 124 -20.56 18.02 -14.31
C ASP A 124 -19.81 18.69 -15.48
N ILE A 125 -19.00 17.94 -16.24
CA ILE A 125 -18.44 18.44 -17.50
C ILE A 125 -19.58 18.60 -18.54
N PRO A 126 -19.77 19.80 -19.11
CA PRO A 126 -20.71 20.04 -20.20
C PRO A 126 -20.48 19.08 -21.37
N TYR A 127 -21.53 18.59 -22.00
CA TYR A 127 -21.41 17.57 -23.05
C TYR A 127 -20.46 18.00 -24.19
N SER A 128 -20.51 19.28 -24.58
CA SER A 128 -19.64 19.86 -25.59
C SER A 128 -18.15 19.86 -25.23
N GLN A 129 -17.79 19.68 -23.96
CA GLN A 129 -16.43 19.70 -23.43
C GLN A 129 -15.94 18.31 -23.02
N ARG A 130 -16.72 17.24 -23.23
CA ARG A 130 -16.30 15.85 -22.94
C ARG A 130 -15.37 15.31 -24.03
N THR A 131 -14.20 15.93 -24.16
CA THR A 131 -13.18 15.56 -25.14
C THR A 131 -11.95 15.00 -24.43
N HIS A 132 -11.16 14.20 -25.16
CA HIS A 132 -9.88 13.70 -24.65
C HIS A 132 -8.91 14.85 -24.31
N GLU A 133 -8.99 15.97 -25.05
CA GLU A 133 -8.17 17.15 -24.78
C GLU A 133 -8.54 17.80 -23.45
N MET A 134 -9.82 17.96 -23.14
CA MET A 134 -10.28 18.46 -21.85
C MET A 134 -9.86 17.54 -20.70
N ALA A 135 -10.01 16.21 -20.87
CA ALA A 135 -9.56 15.24 -19.88
C ALA A 135 -8.05 15.35 -19.63
N ARG A 136 -7.24 15.47 -20.70
CA ARG A 136 -5.78 15.67 -20.58
C ARG A 136 -5.45 16.97 -19.88
N HIS A 137 -6.12 18.06 -20.24
CA HIS A 137 -5.91 19.37 -19.64
C HIS A 137 -6.18 19.35 -18.13
N ILE A 138 -7.29 18.74 -17.71
CA ILE A 138 -7.63 18.60 -16.29
C ILE A 138 -6.61 17.67 -15.60
N GLY A 139 -6.26 16.53 -16.19
CA GLY A 139 -5.28 15.61 -15.62
C GLY A 139 -3.91 16.27 -15.38
N GLN A 140 -3.39 17.02 -16.35
CA GLN A 140 -2.14 17.79 -16.22
C GLN A 140 -2.19 18.86 -15.12
N SER A 141 -3.36 19.40 -14.81
CA SER A 141 -3.53 20.36 -13.71
C SER A 141 -3.48 19.69 -12.33
N LEU A 142 -3.80 18.40 -12.25
CA LEU A 142 -3.84 17.64 -11.00
C LEU A 142 -2.49 16.98 -10.67
N GLY A 143 -1.70 16.62 -11.68
CA GLY A 143 -0.40 16.00 -11.49
C GLY A 143 0.26 15.57 -12.78
N GLU A 144 1.33 14.78 -12.62
CA GLU A 144 2.00 14.12 -13.74
C GLU A 144 1.07 13.02 -14.30
N MET A 145 0.91 13.00 -15.63
CA MET A 145 0.14 11.97 -16.36
C MET A 145 1.04 11.04 -17.15
#